data_AF-A6K5B1-F1
#
_entry.id   AF-A6K5B1-F1
#
_cell.length_a   1.000
_cell.length_b   1.000
_cell.length_c   1.000
_cell.angle_alpha   90.00
_cell.angle_beta   90.00
_cell.angle_gamma   90.00
#
_symmetry.space_group_name_H-M   'P 1'
#
loop_
_entity.id
_entity.type
_entity.pdbx_description
1 polymer ?
#
loop_
_entity_poly.entity_id
_entity_poly.type
_entity_poly.pdbx_seq_one_letter_code
_entity_poly.pdbx_strand_id
1 'polypeptide(L)'
;MAFKGTKKRSQLDLELEIENMGAHLNAYTSREQTVYYAKAFSKDLPRAVEILADIIQNSTLGEAEIERERGVILREMQEVETNLQEVVFDYLHATAYQNTALGRTILGPTENIKSISRKDLVDYITTHYKGPRIVLAAAGG
;
A
#
# COMPACT_ATOMS: atom_id res chain seq x y z
N MET A 1 4.30 -0.92 -3.57
CA MET A 1 5.70 -0.74 -3.07
C MET A 1 6.02 -1.40 -1.74
N ALA A 2 5.16 -1.35 -0.72
CA ALA A 2 5.50 -1.84 0.63
C ALA A 2 5.98 -3.31 0.67
N PHE A 3 5.51 -4.14 -0.26
CA PHE A 3 5.88 -5.55 -0.38
C PHE A 3 7.12 -5.83 -1.25
N LYS A 4 7.83 -4.81 -1.74
CA LYS A 4 8.97 -4.97 -2.66
C LYS A 4 10.32 -5.14 -1.96
N GLY A 5 10.29 -5.66 -0.73
CA GLY A 5 11.48 -5.89 0.09
C GLY A 5 11.73 -4.82 1.16
N THR A 6 12.47 -5.25 2.17
CA THR A 6 12.90 -4.46 3.31
C THR A 6 14.43 -4.48 3.40
N LYS A 7 14.99 -3.75 4.36
CA LYS A 7 16.43 -3.83 4.67
C LYS A 7 16.87 -5.23 5.13
N LYS A 8 15.96 -6.05 5.67
CA LYS A 8 16.25 -7.38 6.20
C LYS A 8 15.92 -8.51 5.22
N ARG A 9 14.96 -8.30 4.33
CA ARG A 9 14.39 -9.33 3.45
C ARG A 9 14.32 -8.80 2.02
N SER A 10 14.83 -9.55 1.06
CA SER A 10 14.51 -9.26 -0.34
C SER A 10 13.02 -9.46 -0.61
N GLN A 11 12.50 -8.96 -1.73
CA GLN A 11 11.11 -9.23 -2.14
C GLN A 11 10.83 -10.74 -2.18
N LEU A 12 11.75 -11.51 -2.79
CA LEU A 12 11.60 -12.96 -2.95
C LEU A 12 11.60 -13.68 -1.58
N ASP A 13 12.51 -13.30 -0.68
CA ASP A 13 12.56 -13.90 0.66
C ASP A 13 11.29 -13.62 1.44
N LEU A 14 10.75 -12.40 1.33
CA LEU A 14 9.50 -12.00 1.97
C LEU A 14 8.32 -12.82 1.45
N GLU A 15 8.21 -12.98 0.14
CA GLU A 15 7.17 -13.77 -0.52
C GLU A 15 7.25 -15.24 -0.11
N LEU A 16 8.43 -15.86 -0.22
CA LEU A 16 8.66 -17.26 0.18
C LEU A 16 8.39 -17.50 1.66
N GLU A 17 8.77 -16.57 2.53
CA GLU A 17 8.54 -16.68 3.97
C GLU A 17 7.04 -16.72 4.29
N ILE A 18 6.26 -15.82 3.70
CA ILE A 18 4.80 -15.76 3.87
C ILE A 18 4.13 -17.03 3.30
N GLU A 19 4.53 -17.47 2.11
CA GLU A 19 3.98 -18.66 1.46
C GLU A 19 4.28 -19.95 2.24
N ASN A 20 5.50 -20.11 2.74
CA ASN A 20 5.91 -21.29 3.52
C ASN A 20 5.13 -21.41 4.85
N MET A 21 4.67 -20.28 5.40
CA MET A 21 3.82 -20.25 6.60
C MET A 21 2.34 -20.54 6.26
N GLY A 22 1.98 -20.64 4.98
CA GLY A 22 0.58 -20.66 4.53
C GLY A 22 -0.17 -19.38 4.91
N ALA A 23 0.56 -18.28 5.09
CA ALA A 23 -0.01 -16.99 5.44
C ALA A 23 -0.39 -16.21 4.17
N HIS A 24 -1.32 -15.28 4.32
CA HIS A 24 -1.70 -14.33 3.28
C HIS A 24 -1.48 -12.92 3.78
N LEU A 25 -0.70 -12.15 3.03
CA LEU A 25 -0.38 -10.77 3.30
C LEU A 25 -1.05 -9.90 2.23
N ASN A 26 -1.71 -8.82 2.63
CA ASN A 26 -2.32 -7.90 1.68
C ASN A 26 -2.37 -6.47 2.24
N ALA A 27 -2.64 -5.50 1.38
CA ALA A 27 -2.89 -4.13 1.77
C ALA A 27 -3.96 -3.50 0.88
N TYR A 28 -4.66 -2.51 1.44
CA TYR A 28 -5.52 -1.62 0.65
C TYR A 28 -5.45 -0.20 1.19
N THR A 29 -5.77 0.75 0.32
CA THR A 29 -5.83 2.17 0.65
C THR A 29 -7.19 2.72 0.28
N SER A 30 -7.76 3.51 1.18
CA SER A 30 -8.94 4.35 0.98
C SER A 30 -8.53 5.82 1.13
N ARG A 31 -9.47 6.74 0.96
CA ARG A 31 -9.23 8.20 1.05
C ARG A 31 -8.65 8.63 2.40
N GLU A 32 -8.98 7.92 3.48
CA GLU A 32 -8.62 8.31 4.86
C GLU A 32 -7.90 7.22 5.66
N GLN A 33 -7.70 6.04 5.08
CA GLN A 33 -7.13 4.88 5.79
C GLN A 33 -6.30 4.03 4.86
N THR A 34 -5.16 3.57 5.35
CA THR A 34 -4.33 2.54 4.70
C THR A 34 -4.20 1.38 5.66
N VAL A 35 -4.46 0.17 5.17
CA VAL A 35 -4.43 -1.05 5.97
C VAL A 35 -3.42 -2.01 5.37
N TYR A 36 -2.52 -2.50 6.21
CA TYR A 36 -1.66 -3.65 5.93
C TYR A 36 -2.09 -4.75 6.90
N TYR A 37 -2.40 -5.93 6.38
CA TYR A 37 -2.88 -7.03 7.22
C TYR A 37 -2.31 -8.37 6.75
N ALA A 38 -2.21 -9.30 7.71
CA ALA A 38 -1.84 -10.67 7.46
C ALA A 38 -2.89 -11.61 8.04
N LYS A 39 -3.24 -12.65 7.31
CA LYS A 39 -3.98 -13.82 7.80
C LYS A 39 -2.96 -14.95 7.92
N ALA A 40 -2.76 -15.46 9.13
CA ALA A 40 -1.80 -16.52 9.42
C ALA A 40 -2.38 -17.48 10.46
N PHE A 41 -1.78 -18.66 10.61
CA PHE A 41 -2.12 -19.57 11.71
C PHE A 41 -1.75 -18.94 13.06
N SER A 42 -2.48 -19.28 14.12
CA SER A 42 -2.26 -18.70 15.47
C SER A 42 -0.83 -18.91 15.99
N LYS A 43 -0.21 -20.06 15.65
CA LYS A 43 1.20 -20.36 15.99
C LYS A 43 2.21 -19.42 15.33
N ASP A 44 1.84 -18.81 14.22
CA ASP A 44 2.69 -17.98 13.36
C ASP A 44 2.46 -16.47 13.59
N LEU A 45 1.56 -16.11 14.52
CA LEU A 45 1.24 -14.72 14.86
C LEU A 45 2.47 -13.87 15.20
N PRO A 46 3.44 -14.33 16.04
CA PRO A 46 4.63 -13.52 16.34
C PRO A 46 5.41 -13.16 15.07
N ARG A 47 5.49 -14.10 14.13
CA ARG A 47 6.21 -13.91 12.87
C ARG A 47 5.47 -12.99 11.91
N ALA A 48 4.14 -13.13 11.81
CA ALA A 48 3.31 -12.23 11.00
C ALA A 48 3.41 -10.76 11.48
N VAL A 49 3.40 -10.53 12.79
CA VAL A 49 3.58 -9.19 13.38
C VAL A 49 4.98 -8.63 13.08
N GLU A 50 6.01 -9.46 13.19
CA GLU A 50 7.38 -9.07 12.84
C GLU A 50 7.50 -8.64 11.37
N ILE A 51 6.90 -9.42 10.45
CA ILE A 51 6.90 -9.12 9.02
C ILE A 51 6.19 -7.79 8.74
N LEU A 52 4.99 -7.59 9.29
CA LEU A 52 4.24 -6.32 9.13
C LEU A 52 5.05 -5.13 9.66
N ALA A 53 5.67 -5.28 10.83
CA ALA A 53 6.51 -4.24 11.42
C ALA A 53 7.72 -3.89 10.54
N ASP A 54 8.35 -4.90 9.93
CA ASP A 54 9.50 -4.72 9.05
C ASP A 54 9.12 -4.03 7.72
N ILE A 55 7.98 -4.41 7.14
CA ILE A 55 7.43 -3.78 5.93
C ILE A 55 7.15 -2.29 6.16
N ILE A 56 6.49 -1.95 7.26
CA ILE A 56 6.06 -0.57 7.54
C ILE A 56 7.26 0.33 7.88
N GLN A 57 8.28 -0.19 8.57
CA GLN A 57 9.39 0.63 9.09
C GLN A 57 10.65 0.60 8.20
N ASN A 58 10.92 -0.51 7.51
CA ASN A 58 12.21 -0.77 6.87
C ASN A 58 12.11 -1.04 5.37
N SER A 59 11.04 -0.61 4.70
CA SER A 59 10.93 -0.73 3.24
C SER A 59 12.09 0.01 2.54
N THR A 60 12.73 -0.65 1.58
CA THR A 60 13.96 -0.15 0.93
C THR A 60 13.69 1.00 -0.04
N LEU A 61 12.53 0.96 -0.71
CA LEU A 61 12.12 1.93 -1.74
C LEU A 61 13.21 2.10 -2.81
N GLY A 62 13.66 1.00 -3.41
CA GLY A 62 14.67 1.03 -4.48
C GLY A 62 14.12 1.68 -5.75
N GLU A 63 14.98 2.40 -6.48
CA GLU A 63 14.56 3.15 -7.68
C GLU A 63 14.06 2.23 -8.78
N ALA A 64 14.71 1.07 -8.99
CA ALA A 64 14.30 0.09 -9.98
C ALA A 64 12.91 -0.49 -9.68
N GLU A 65 12.61 -0.72 -8.40
CA GLU A 65 11.33 -1.22 -7.92
C GLU A 65 10.24 -0.16 -8.04
N ILE A 66 10.56 1.11 -7.77
CA ILE A 66 9.65 2.24 -7.98
C ILE A 66 9.26 2.34 -9.46
N GLU A 67 10.23 2.30 -10.37
CA GLU A 67 9.94 2.36 -11.81
C GLU A 67 9.14 1.16 -12.31
N ARG A 68 9.44 -0.03 -11.78
CA ARG A 68 8.65 -1.23 -12.11
C ARG A 68 7.21 -1.10 -11.63
N GLU A 69 7.01 -0.65 -10.39
CA GLU A 69 5.68 -0.46 -9.79
C GLU A 69 4.89 0.64 -10.51
N ARG A 70 5.56 1.70 -10.97
CA ARG A 70 4.95 2.77 -11.77
C ARG A 70 4.22 2.20 -12.99
N GLY A 71 4.85 1.26 -13.69
CA GLY A 71 4.24 0.57 -14.82
C GLY A 71 3.05 -0.32 -14.43
N VAL A 72 3.04 -0.90 -13.23
CA VAL A 72 1.89 -1.68 -12.70
C VAL A 72 0.72 -0.74 -12.40
N ILE A 73 0.95 0.34 -11.66
CA ILE A 73 -0.09 1.31 -11.28
C ILE A 73 -0.74 1.95 -12.52
N LEU A 74 0.06 2.26 -13.55
CA LEU A 74 -0.48 2.80 -14.81
C LEU A 74 -1.41 1.81 -15.53
N ARG A 75 -1.18 0.49 -15.40
CA ARG A 75 -2.10 -0.53 -15.94
C ARG A 75 -3.34 -0.69 -15.06
N GLU A 76 -3.18 -0.73 -13.74
CA GLU A 76 -4.31 -0.78 -12.80
C GLU A 76 -5.27 0.39 -13.02
N MET A 77 -4.75 1.59 -13.29
CA MET A 77 -5.58 2.75 -13.61
C MET A 77 -6.44 2.54 -14.87
N GLN A 78 -5.87 1.93 -15.92
CA GLN A 78 -6.64 1.59 -17.12
C GLN A 78 -7.72 0.54 -16.84
N GLU A 79 -7.43 -0.42 -15.95
CA GLU A 79 -8.41 -1.43 -15.53
C GLU A 79 -9.56 -0.80 -14.72
N VAL A 80 -9.25 0.11 -13.80
CA VAL A 80 -10.26 0.85 -13.00
C VAL A 80 -11.18 1.68 -13.90
N GLU A 81 -10.68 2.30 -14.97
CA GLU A 81 -11.50 3.05 -15.94
C GLU A 81 -12.55 2.16 -16.64
N THR A 82 -12.33 0.85 -16.72
CA THR A 82 -13.32 -0.09 -17.26
C THR A 82 -14.39 -0.50 -16.25
N ASN A 83 -14.16 -0.26 -14.95
CA ASN A 83 -15.12 -0.51 -13.89
C ASN A 83 -16.05 0.70 -13.67
N LEU A 84 -17.16 0.73 -14.39
CA LEU A 84 -18.11 1.85 -14.34
C LEU A 84 -18.65 2.16 -12.95
N GLN A 85 -18.73 1.17 -12.05
CA GLN A 85 -19.18 1.40 -10.68
C GLN A 85 -18.18 2.27 -9.91
N GLU A 86 -16.90 1.96 -9.99
CA GLU A 86 -15.85 2.75 -9.33
C GLU A 86 -15.74 4.15 -9.92
N VAL A 87 -15.79 4.25 -11.26
CA VAL A 87 -15.75 5.53 -11.98
C VAL A 87 -16.90 6.46 -11.54
N VAL A 88 -18.12 5.94 -11.39
CA VAL A 88 -19.27 6.74 -10.91
C VAL A 88 -19.03 7.27 -9.50
N PHE A 89 -18.48 6.44 -8.59
CA PHE A 89 -18.20 6.89 -7.22
C PHE A 89 -17.05 7.90 -7.14
N ASP A 90 -16.06 7.81 -8.03
CA ASP A 90 -15.01 8.81 -8.14
C ASP A 90 -15.55 10.14 -8.66
N TYR A 91 -16.41 10.15 -9.68
CA TYR A 91 -17.08 11.37 -10.13
C TYR A 91 -18.02 11.96 -9.09
N LEU A 92 -18.71 11.11 -8.32
CA LEU A 92 -19.53 11.55 -7.21
C LEU A 92 -18.69 12.30 -6.17
N HIS A 93 -17.55 11.74 -5.75
CA HIS A 93 -16.66 12.41 -4.81
C HIS A 93 -16.08 13.70 -5.38
N ALA A 94 -15.59 13.66 -6.63
CA ALA A 94 -15.02 14.82 -7.30
C ALA A 94 -16.03 15.98 -7.40
N THR A 95 -17.31 15.67 -7.65
CA THR A 95 -18.38 16.66 -7.77
C THR A 95 -18.90 17.13 -6.42
N ALA A 96 -19.08 16.23 -5.44
CA ALA A 96 -19.59 16.57 -4.13
C ALA A 96 -18.59 17.37 -3.28
N TYR A 97 -17.28 17.08 -3.44
CA TYR A 97 -16.19 17.64 -2.64
C TYR A 97 -15.20 18.46 -3.48
N GLN A 98 -15.71 19.18 -4.48
CA GLN A 98 -14.91 20.01 -5.38
C GLN A 98 -13.95 20.94 -4.62
N ASN A 99 -12.73 21.08 -5.15
CA ASN A 99 -11.67 21.93 -4.59
C ASN A 99 -11.19 21.53 -3.18
N THR A 100 -11.51 20.32 -2.72
CA THR A 100 -11.00 19.75 -1.46
C THR A 100 -10.17 18.49 -1.70
N ALA A 101 -9.48 18.00 -0.67
CA ALA A 101 -8.71 16.75 -0.77
C ALA A 101 -9.61 15.51 -0.98
N LEU A 102 -10.83 15.50 -0.44
CA LEU A 102 -11.76 14.36 -0.56
C LEU A 102 -12.30 14.17 -1.99
N GLY A 103 -12.29 15.23 -2.80
CA GLY A 103 -12.67 15.15 -4.22
C GLY A 103 -11.63 14.46 -5.10
N ARG A 104 -10.43 14.18 -4.58
CA ARG A 104 -9.36 13.50 -5.33
C ARG A 104 -9.63 11.99 -5.35
N THR A 105 -9.24 11.34 -6.45
CA THR A 105 -9.24 9.87 -6.54
C THR A 105 -8.05 9.30 -5.77
N ILE A 106 -8.12 8.01 -5.42
CA ILE A 106 -7.07 7.34 -4.64
C ILE A 106 -5.78 7.19 -5.47
N LEU A 107 -5.90 6.84 -6.76
CA LEU A 107 -4.75 6.68 -7.67
C LEU A 107 -4.13 8.03 -8.05
N GLY A 108 -4.93 9.10 -8.09
CA GLY A 108 -4.49 10.41 -8.55
C GLY A 108 -4.28 10.47 -10.08
N PRO A 109 -3.80 11.61 -10.58
CA PRO A 109 -3.63 11.82 -12.03
C PRO A 109 -2.37 11.13 -12.56
N THR A 110 -2.43 10.72 -13.84
CA THR A 110 -1.33 10.05 -14.56
C THR A 110 -0.01 10.81 -14.48
N GLU A 111 -0.07 12.14 -14.54
CA GLU A 111 1.09 13.04 -14.49
C GLU A 111 1.82 12.91 -13.16
N ASN A 112 1.09 12.77 -12.06
CA ASN A 112 1.66 12.55 -10.73
C ASN A 112 2.25 11.15 -10.63
N ILE A 113 1.56 10.13 -11.15
CA ILE A 113 2.09 8.76 -11.19
C ILE A 113 3.38 8.71 -12.00
N LYS A 114 3.55 9.52 -13.05
CA LYS A 114 4.78 9.57 -13.86
C LYS A 114 5.93 10.33 -13.19
N SER A 115 5.62 11.30 -12.34
CA SER A 115 6.62 12.20 -11.75
C SER A 115 6.98 11.86 -10.29
N ILE A 116 6.19 11.04 -9.60
CA ILE A 116 6.45 10.68 -8.19
C ILE A 116 7.83 10.06 -8.04
N SER A 117 8.62 10.61 -7.12
CA SER A 117 9.99 10.22 -6.86
C SER A 117 10.13 9.45 -5.54
N ARG A 118 11.28 8.79 -5.35
CA ARG A 118 11.62 8.16 -4.07
C ARG A 118 11.53 9.14 -2.90
N LYS A 119 11.94 10.40 -3.11
CA LYS A 119 11.91 11.43 -2.08
C LYS A 119 10.47 11.70 -1.61
N ASP A 120 9.54 11.86 -2.54
CA ASP A 120 8.13 12.11 -2.22
C ASP A 120 7.53 10.99 -1.37
N LEU A 121 7.89 9.74 -1.68
CA LEU A 121 7.46 8.56 -0.95
C LEU A 121 8.04 8.50 0.48
N VAL A 122 9.33 8.80 0.62
CA VAL A 122 9.99 8.89 1.93
C VAL A 122 9.38 10.02 2.76
N ASP A 123 9.14 11.18 2.16
CA ASP A 123 8.54 12.34 2.83
C ASP A 123 7.11 12.03 3.28
N TYR A 124 6.33 11.33 2.44
CA TYR A 124 4.97 10.88 2.79
C TYR A 124 4.98 9.92 3.99
N ILE A 125 5.79 8.85 3.94
CA ILE A 125 5.90 7.88 5.04
C ILE A 125 6.37 8.57 6.32
N THR A 126 7.41 9.41 6.21
CA THR A 126 7.97 10.14 7.35
C THR A 126 6.96 11.08 7.98
N THR A 127 6.03 11.64 7.21
CA THR A 127 5.01 12.55 7.72
C THR A 127 3.80 11.83 8.30
N HIS A 128 3.34 10.75 7.65
CA HIS A 128 2.03 10.14 7.93
C HIS A 128 2.10 8.88 8.80
N TYR A 129 3.15 8.06 8.67
CA TYR A 129 3.25 6.77 9.35
C TYR A 129 3.88 6.95 10.73
N LYS A 130 3.10 7.54 11.65
CA LYS A 130 3.50 7.86 13.03
C LYS A 130 2.73 7.05 14.04
N GLY A 131 3.37 6.71 15.17
CA GLY A 131 2.77 5.94 16.26
C GLY A 131 1.36 6.41 16.66
N PRO A 132 1.12 7.72 16.93
CA PRO A 132 -0.22 8.23 17.28
C PRO A 132 -1.29 8.09 16.18
N ARG A 133 -0.91 7.74 14.95
CA ARG A 133 -1.80 7.58 13.79
C ARG A 133 -1.92 6.11 13.34
N ILE A 134 -1.33 5.18 14.08
CA ILE A 134 -1.32 3.75 13.74
C ILE A 134 -2.05 2.98 14.83
N VAL A 135 -2.94 2.08 14.41
CA VAL A 135 -3.60 1.10 15.27
C VAL A 135 -3.15 -0.28 14.84
N LEU A 136 -2.68 -1.09 15.81
CA LEU A 136 -2.46 -2.51 15.62
C LEU A 136 -3.68 -3.27 16.15
N ALA A 137 -4.33 -4.04 15.27
CA ALA A 137 -5.50 -4.84 15.61
C ALA A 137 -5.26 -6.32 15.28
N ALA A 138 -5.86 -7.21 16.07
CA ALA A 138 -5.80 -8.66 15.86
C ALA A 138 -7.14 -9.28 16.25
N ALA A 139 -7.54 -10.34 15.54
CA ALA A 139 -8.72 -11.14 15.84
C ALA A 139 -8.44 -12.61 15.50
N GLY A 140 -8.82 -13.53 16.39
CA GLY A 140 -8.55 -14.96 16.27
C GLY A 140 -8.14 -15.60 17.59
N GLY A 141 -7.64 -16.83 17.52
CA GLY A 141 -7.24 -17.68 18.65
C GLY A 141 -7.35 -19.15 18.29
#